data_AF-A0A7X7PH18-F1
#
_entry.id   AF-A0A7X7PH18-F1
#
_cell.length_a   1.000
_cell.length_b   1.000
_cell.length_c   1.000
_cell.angle_alpha   90.00
_cell.angle_beta   90.00
_cell.angle_gamma   90.00
#
_symmetry.space_group_name_H-M   'P 1'
#
loop_
_entity.id
_entity.type
_entity.pdbx_description
1 polymer ?
#
loop_
_entity_poly.entity_id
_entity_poly.type
_entity_poly.pdbx_seq_one_letter_code
_entity_poly.pdbx_strand_id
1 'polypeptide(L)'
;ALEKSSNPDVRQFAETMIGTHTAVNESAGELVERLGVTPEENDVSRSLQSDAEQTRARLAGLSGAEFDRAYIDNEIAYHEAVINAVDSLLIPNATNAELRQTLVDARPVFEGHLTHAKTVRQRLGGS
;
A
#
# COMPACT_ATOMS: atom_id res chain seq x y z
N ALA A 1 -11.56 -6.04 0.90
CA ALA A 1 -11.26 -7.45 0.54
C ALA A 1 -11.85 -8.44 1.55
N LEU A 2 -11.64 -8.26 2.86
CA LEU A 2 -12.16 -9.17 3.89
C LEU A 2 -13.68 -9.32 3.92
N GLU A 3 -14.44 -8.34 3.45
CA GLU A 3 -15.91 -8.43 3.34
C GLU A 3 -16.38 -9.05 2.02
N LYS A 4 -15.55 -9.01 0.97
CA LYS A 4 -15.94 -9.32 -0.40
C LYS A 4 -15.36 -10.62 -0.96
N SER A 5 -14.23 -11.07 -0.42
CA SER A 5 -13.52 -12.26 -0.89
C SER A 5 -13.72 -13.43 0.06
N SER A 6 -13.96 -14.61 -0.52
CA SER A 6 -13.90 -15.91 0.15
C SER A 6 -12.60 -16.66 -0.14
N ASN A 7 -11.71 -16.13 -1.00
CA ASN A 7 -10.45 -16.77 -1.34
C ASN A 7 -9.44 -16.62 -0.16
N PRO A 8 -8.90 -17.72 0.38
CA PRO A 8 -8.04 -17.67 1.56
C PRO A 8 -6.74 -16.89 1.33
N ASP A 9 -6.13 -16.97 0.14
CA ASP A 9 -4.90 -16.23 -0.17
C ASP A 9 -5.17 -14.72 -0.23
N VAL A 10 -6.29 -14.30 -0.83
CA VAL A 10 -6.68 -12.87 -0.93
C VAL A 10 -7.00 -12.29 0.44
N ARG A 11 -7.68 -13.06 1.30
CA ARG A 11 -8.01 -12.64 2.66
C ARG A 11 -6.76 -12.54 3.53
N GLN A 12 -5.88 -13.53 3.50
CA GLN A 12 -4.61 -13.50 4.24
C GLN A 12 -3.74 -12.32 3.81
N PHE A 13 -3.67 -12.04 2.50
CA PHE A 13 -3.03 -10.84 1.99
C PHE A 13 -3.63 -9.56 2.61
N ALA A 14 -4.95 -9.41 2.57
CA ALA A 14 -5.63 -8.23 3.11
C ALA A 14 -5.46 -8.09 4.64
N GLU A 15 -5.45 -9.18 5.40
CA GLU A 15 -5.15 -9.17 6.83
C GLU A 15 -3.71 -8.71 7.10
N THR A 16 -2.75 -9.21 6.33
CA THR A 16 -1.34 -8.80 6.41
C THR A 16 -1.20 -7.31 6.13
N MET A 17 -1.85 -6.81 5.08
CA MET A 17 -1.87 -5.40 4.71
C MET A 17 -2.38 -4.53 5.84
N ILE A 18 -3.53 -4.88 6.44
CA ILE A 18 -4.12 -4.11 7.53
C ILE A 18 -3.19 -4.06 8.74
N GLY A 19 -2.69 -5.22 9.19
CA GLY A 19 -1.84 -5.30 10.39
C GLY A 19 -0.54 -4.51 10.25
N THR A 20 0.18 -4.73 9.15
CA THR A 20 1.46 -4.06 8.89
C THR A 20 1.30 -2.56 8.67
N HIS A 21 0.33 -2.11 7.87
CA HIS A 21 0.11 -0.68 7.67
C HIS A 21 -0.37 0.03 8.93
N THR A 22 -1.15 -0.63 9.78
CA THR A 22 -1.58 -0.04 11.07
C THR A 22 -0.36 0.27 11.92
N ALA A 23 0.54 -0.70 12.10
CA ALA A 23 1.76 -0.51 12.89
C ALA A 23 2.69 0.57 12.30
N VAL A 24 2.84 0.59 10.96
CA VAL A 24 3.66 1.62 10.28
C VAL A 24 3.04 3.01 10.44
N ASN A 25 1.72 3.14 10.31
CA ASN A 25 1.03 4.42 10.46
C ASN A 25 1.11 4.95 11.90
N GLU A 26 1.01 4.07 12.91
CA GLU A 26 1.23 4.43 14.31
C GLU A 26 2.64 4.99 14.53
N SER A 27 3.66 4.26 14.06
CA SER A 27 5.07 4.70 14.16
C SER A 27 5.33 6.03 13.43
N ALA A 28 4.72 6.22 12.27
CA ALA A 28 4.81 7.48 11.52
C ALA A 28 4.10 8.63 12.24
N GLY A 29 2.96 8.38 12.89
CA GLY A 29 2.24 9.35 13.69
C GLY A 29 3.06 9.83 14.90
N GLU A 30 3.65 8.90 15.65
CA GLU A 30 4.54 9.21 16.77
C GLU A 30 5.74 10.06 16.34
N LEU A 31 6.31 9.78 15.16
CA LEU A 31 7.38 10.59 14.58
C LEU A 31 6.92 12.02 14.28
N VAL A 32 5.76 12.17 13.63
CA VAL A 32 5.19 13.46 13.28
C VAL A 32 4.95 14.31 14.53
N GLU A 33 4.37 13.73 15.57
CA GLU A 33 4.17 14.38 16.87
C GLU A 33 5.49 14.80 17.51
N ARG A 34 6.47 13.89 17.55
CA ARG A 34 7.79 14.14 18.15
C ARG A 34 8.58 15.22 17.42
N LEU A 35 8.46 15.29 16.10
CA LEU A 35 9.10 16.31 15.27
C LEU A 35 8.33 17.64 15.24
N GLY A 36 7.09 17.67 15.71
CA GLY A 36 6.23 18.85 15.65
C GLY A 36 5.93 19.30 14.22
N VAL A 37 5.97 18.38 13.25
CA VAL A 37 5.71 18.65 11.84
C VAL A 37 4.24 18.38 11.52
N THR A 38 3.70 19.03 10.50
CA THR A 38 2.35 18.75 10.00
C THR A 38 2.49 18.15 8.60
N PRO A 39 1.96 16.95 8.33
CA PRO A 39 1.92 16.41 6.98
C PRO A 39 1.12 17.36 6.07
N GLU A 40 1.71 17.76 4.95
CA GLU A 40 1.04 18.56 3.94
C GLU A 40 0.73 17.73 2.70
N GLU A 41 -0.41 18.02 2.08
CA GLU A 41 -0.75 17.43 0.79
C GLU A 41 0.16 17.97 -0.32
N ASN A 42 0.57 17.09 -1.22
CA ASN A 42 1.32 17.42 -2.43
C ASN A 42 0.72 16.69 -3.64
N ASP A 43 1.30 16.89 -4.83
CA ASP A 43 0.78 16.27 -6.06
C ASP A 43 0.80 14.75 -5.99
N VAL A 44 1.80 14.15 -5.34
CA VAL A 44 1.89 12.70 -5.14
C VAL A 44 0.77 12.21 -4.22
N SER A 45 0.55 12.87 -3.07
CA SER A 45 -0.51 12.46 -2.14
C SER A 45 -1.90 12.60 -2.75
N ARG A 46 -2.16 13.68 -3.52
CA ARG A 46 -3.42 13.87 -4.25
C ARG A 46 -3.64 12.81 -5.32
N SER A 47 -2.62 12.47 -6.10
CA SER A 47 -2.71 11.41 -7.12
C SER A 47 -3.05 10.08 -6.48
N LEU A 48 -2.32 9.68 -5.44
CA LEU A 48 -2.55 8.43 -4.72
C LEU A 48 -3.96 8.35 -4.12
N GLN A 49 -4.47 9.45 -3.56
CA GLN A 49 -5.82 9.51 -3.02
C GLN A 49 -6.89 9.36 -4.13
N SER A 50 -6.72 10.08 -5.24
CA SER A 50 -7.65 9.97 -6.37
C SER A 50 -7.67 8.55 -6.98
N ASP A 51 -6.49 7.93 -7.12
CA ASP A 51 -6.38 6.56 -7.63
C ASP A 51 -7.02 5.55 -6.68
N ALA A 52 -6.89 5.76 -5.36
CA ALA A 52 -7.53 4.93 -4.35
C ALA A 52 -9.07 5.06 -4.40
N GLU A 53 -9.61 6.26 -4.58
CA GLU A 53 -11.06 6.48 -4.72
C GLU A 53 -11.62 5.82 -5.98
N GLN A 54 -10.97 6.00 -7.14
CA GLN A 54 -11.36 5.37 -8.40
C GLN A 54 -11.30 3.84 -8.29
N THR A 55 -10.27 3.32 -7.65
CA THR A 55 -10.12 1.88 -7.40
C THR A 55 -11.24 1.35 -6.52
N ARG A 56 -11.58 2.02 -5.41
CA ARG A 56 -12.68 1.62 -4.54
C ARG A 56 -14.00 1.59 -5.30
N ALA A 57 -14.28 2.60 -6.11
CA ALA A 57 -15.49 2.66 -6.94
C ALA A 57 -15.54 1.50 -7.94
N ARG A 58 -14.43 1.19 -8.62
CA ARG A 58 -14.32 0.04 -9.53
C ARG A 58 -14.57 -1.27 -8.79
N LEU A 59 -13.87 -1.51 -7.67
CA LEU A 59 -13.97 -2.74 -6.88
C LEU A 59 -15.36 -2.93 -6.24
N ALA A 60 -16.11 -1.84 -5.99
CA ALA A 60 -17.46 -1.92 -5.46
C ALA A 60 -18.42 -2.68 -6.40
N GLY A 61 -18.24 -2.57 -7.71
CA GLY A 61 -19.04 -3.26 -8.73
C GLY A 61 -18.65 -4.72 -8.98
N LEU A 62 -17.52 -5.18 -8.44
CA LEU A 62 -16.98 -6.53 -8.70
C LEU A 62 -17.31 -7.51 -7.58
N SER A 63 -17.33 -8.80 -7.91
CA SER A 63 -17.54 -9.90 -6.97
C SER A 63 -16.77 -11.15 -7.38
N GLY A 64 -16.63 -12.11 -6.44
CA GLY A 64 -15.98 -13.40 -6.69
C GLY A 64 -14.56 -13.28 -7.26
N ALA A 65 -14.22 -14.17 -8.20
CA ALA A 65 -12.89 -14.23 -8.81
C ALA A 65 -12.51 -12.94 -9.56
N GLU A 66 -13.49 -12.20 -10.10
CA GLU A 66 -13.23 -10.92 -10.75
C GLU A 66 -12.79 -9.86 -9.74
N PHE A 67 -13.45 -9.80 -8.58
CA PHE A 67 -13.04 -8.94 -7.46
C PHE A 67 -11.64 -9.30 -6.98
N ASP A 68 -11.38 -10.60 -6.74
CA ASP A 68 -10.11 -11.09 -6.22
C ASP A 68 -8.93 -10.69 -7.12
N ARG A 69 -9.09 -10.92 -8.43
CA ARG A 69 -8.10 -10.54 -9.43
C ARG A 69 -7.91 -9.03 -9.50
N ALA A 70 -9.01 -8.29 -9.58
CA ALA A 70 -8.98 -6.84 -9.68
C ALA A 70 -8.36 -6.15 -8.45
N TYR A 71 -8.58 -6.71 -7.26
CA TYR A 71 -8.01 -6.23 -6.01
C TYR A 71 -6.51 -6.48 -5.98
N ILE A 72 -6.05 -7.72 -6.24
CA ILE A 72 -4.62 -8.04 -6.22
C ILE A 72 -3.84 -7.33 -7.33
N ASP A 73 -4.41 -7.22 -8.54
CA ASP A 73 -3.78 -6.45 -9.64
C ASP A 73 -3.60 -4.98 -9.27
N ASN A 74 -4.58 -4.38 -8.56
CA ASN A 74 -4.43 -3.03 -8.05
C ASN A 74 -3.32 -2.92 -7.00
N GLU A 75 -3.30 -3.83 -6.02
CA GLU A 75 -2.31 -3.79 -4.94
C GLU A 75 -0.88 -3.93 -5.47
N ILE A 76 -0.67 -4.72 -6.54
CA ILE A 76 0.61 -4.77 -7.26
C ILE A 76 0.98 -3.40 -7.84
N ALA A 77 0.09 -2.83 -8.66
CA ALA A 77 0.36 -1.55 -9.32
C ALA A 77 0.59 -0.41 -8.31
N TYR A 78 -0.21 -0.39 -7.25
CA TYR A 78 -0.14 0.63 -6.21
C TYR A 78 1.17 0.55 -5.42
N HIS A 79 1.61 -0.66 -5.03
CA HIS A 79 2.89 -0.82 -4.34
C HIS A 79 4.08 -0.51 -5.24
N GLU A 80 4.03 -0.84 -6.54
CA GLU A 80 5.06 -0.44 -7.50
C GLU A 80 5.17 1.09 -7.61
N ALA A 81 4.04 1.80 -7.68
CA ALA A 81 4.02 3.26 -7.71
C ALA A 81 4.55 3.88 -6.40
N VAL A 82 4.15 3.35 -5.24
CA VAL A 82 4.63 3.82 -3.93
C VAL A 82 6.12 3.58 -3.74
N ILE A 83 6.64 2.39 -4.09
CA ILE A 83 8.07 2.10 -4.01
C ILE A 83 8.86 3.06 -4.90
N ASN A 84 8.40 3.30 -6.13
CA ASN A 84 9.03 4.27 -7.03
C ASN A 84 9.03 5.68 -6.42
N ALA A 85 7.90 6.14 -5.88
CA ALA A 85 7.83 7.44 -5.23
C ALA A 85 8.77 7.53 -4.02
N VAL A 86 8.84 6.48 -3.19
CA VAL A 86 9.76 6.42 -2.04
C VAL A 86 11.21 6.55 -2.49
N ASP A 87 11.60 5.79 -3.51
CA ASP A 87 12.99 5.71 -3.98
C ASP A 87 13.44 6.95 -4.76
N SER A 88 12.58 7.48 -5.63
CA SER A 88 12.94 8.54 -6.56
C SER A 88 12.60 9.95 -6.08
N LEU A 89 11.62 10.08 -5.19
CA LEU A 89 11.11 11.38 -4.74
C LEU A 89 11.28 11.56 -3.23
N LEU A 90 10.73 10.67 -2.41
CA LEU A 90 10.61 10.93 -0.97
C LEU A 90 11.95 10.81 -0.24
N ILE A 91 12.68 9.71 -0.39
CA ILE A 91 13.99 9.52 0.26
C ILE A 91 15.01 10.59 -0.18
N PRO A 92 15.15 10.92 -1.49
CA PRO A 92 16.10 11.94 -1.93
C PRO A 92 15.77 13.36 -1.47
N ASN A 93 14.48 13.69 -1.30
CA ASN A 93 14.05 15.03 -0.91
C ASN A 93 13.78 15.18 0.60
N ALA A 94 13.85 14.10 1.37
CA ALA A 94 13.69 14.15 2.83
C ALA A 94 14.93 14.77 3.50
N THR A 95 14.78 16.01 3.96
CA THR A 95 15.85 16.77 4.66
C THR A 95 15.95 16.42 6.14
N ASN A 96 14.85 16.03 6.78
CA ASN A 96 14.86 15.53 8.15
C ASN A 96 15.41 14.10 8.17
N ALA A 97 16.50 13.87 8.91
CA ALA A 97 17.20 12.59 8.95
C ALA A 97 16.32 11.45 9.49
N GLU A 98 15.46 11.72 10.47
CA GLU A 98 14.58 10.71 11.04
C GLU A 98 13.46 10.34 10.08
N LEU A 99 12.84 11.33 9.44
CA LEU A 99 11.85 11.08 8.37
C LEU A 99 12.47 10.26 7.23
N ARG A 100 13.68 10.63 6.80
CA ARG A 100 14.40 9.88 5.78
C ARG A 100 14.65 8.43 6.22
N GLN A 101 15.06 8.22 7.46
CA GLN A 101 15.28 6.88 8.00
C GLN A 101 13.98 6.08 8.05
N THR A 102 12.87 6.68 8.50
CA THR A 102 11.55 6.03 8.49
C THR A 102 11.13 5.59 7.09
N LEU A 103 11.38 6.40 6.05
CA LEU A 103 11.11 6.01 4.66
C LEU A 103 11.99 4.83 4.20
N VAL A 104 13.28 4.85 4.57
CA VAL A 104 14.22 3.75 4.29
C VAL A 104 13.77 2.46 4.98
N ASP A 105 13.31 2.54 6.23
CA ASP A 105 12.87 1.38 7.02
C ASP A 105 11.51 0.84 6.56
N ALA A 106 10.63 1.70 6.04
CA ALA A 106 9.34 1.30 5.47
C ALA A 106 9.46 0.63 4.09
N ARG A 107 10.47 1.00 3.30
CA ARG A 107 10.71 0.47 1.95
C ARG A 107 10.66 -1.08 1.86
N PRO A 108 11.39 -1.86 2.70
CA PRO A 108 11.33 -3.32 2.63
C PRO A 108 9.95 -3.90 2.98
N VAL A 109 9.13 -3.19 3.76
CA VAL A 109 7.73 -3.60 4.05
C VAL A 109 6.91 -3.54 2.76
N PHE A 110 7.02 -2.45 1.99
CA PHE A 110 6.32 -2.32 0.71
C PHE A 110 6.78 -3.37 -0.32
N GLU A 111 8.07 -3.68 -0.37
CA GLU A 111 8.60 -4.76 -1.23
C GLU A 111 8.07 -6.14 -0.82
N GLY A 112 7.94 -6.39 0.49
CA GLY A 112 7.31 -7.59 1.03
C GLY A 112 5.86 -7.73 0.58
N HIS A 113 5.08 -6.64 0.68
CA HIS A 113 3.68 -6.61 0.20
C HIS A 113 3.59 -6.85 -1.30
N LEU A 114 4.43 -6.19 -2.11
CA LEU A 114 4.46 -6.39 -3.56
C LEU A 114 4.76 -7.85 -3.92
N THR A 115 5.73 -8.46 -3.25
CA THR A 115 6.10 -9.87 -3.46
C THR A 115 4.95 -10.80 -3.08
N HIS A 116 4.29 -10.55 -1.95
CA HIS A 116 3.12 -11.31 -1.52
C HIS A 116 1.97 -11.18 -2.53
N ALA A 117 1.64 -9.96 -2.97
CA ALA A 117 0.60 -9.71 -3.96
C ALA A 117 0.87 -10.44 -5.28
N LYS A 118 2.12 -10.39 -5.80
CA LYS A 118 2.53 -11.13 -7.01
C LYS A 118 2.38 -12.65 -6.82
N THR A 119 2.69 -13.17 -5.64
CA THR A 119 2.51 -14.59 -5.31
C THR A 119 1.03 -14.99 -5.31
N VAL A 120 0.17 -14.21 -4.64
CA VAL A 120 -1.29 -14.44 -4.67
C VAL A 120 -1.80 -14.37 -6.10
N ARG A 121 -1.32 -13.40 -6.90
CA ARG A 121 -1.76 -13.23 -8.28
C ARG A 121 -1.48 -14.43 -9.17
N GLN A 122 -0.31 -15.06 -8.98
CA GLN A 122 0.05 -16.30 -9.67
C GLN A 122 -0.88 -17.44 -9.29
N ARG A 123 -1.21 -17.59 -7.99
CA ARG A 123 -2.15 -18.61 -7.50
C ARG A 123 -3.57 -18.42 -8.04
N LEU A 124 -4.03 -17.18 -8.20
CA LEU A 124 -5.31 -16.87 -8.84
C LEU A 124 -5.35 -17.21 -10.35
N GLY A 125 -4.18 -17.30 -11.00
CA GLY A 125 -4.06 -17.60 -12.44
C GLY A 125 -3.73 -19.06 -12.75
N GLY A 126 -3.34 -19.85 -11.75
CA GLY A 126 -3.14 -21.29 -11.87
C GLY A 126 -4.48 -22.01 -11.72
N SER A 127 -5.02 -22.52 -12.83
CA SER A 127 -6.06 -23.55 -12.86
C SER A 127 -5.42 -24.92 -13.02
#